data_AF-A0A528CFE9-F1
#
_entry.id   AF-A0A528CFE9-F1
#
_cell.length_a   1.000
_cell.length_b   1.000
_cell.length_c   1.000
_cell.angle_alpha   90.00
_cell.angle_beta   90.00
_cell.angle_gamma   90.00
#
_symmetry.space_group_name_H-M   'P 1'
#
loop_
_entity.id
_entity.type
_entity.pdbx_description
1 polymer ?
#
loop_
_entity_poly.entity_id
_entity_poly.type
_entity_poly.pdbx_seq_one_letter_code
_entity_poly.pdbx_strand_id
1 'polypeptide(L)'
;VMISGTSVWLVAQSRGDSRQVIWTLNAKEKLLDLQGQIWRAESDQRGLLLTGAERYRDAFLADVEAVKIALAEAKAALSGNVGEESRLPLVAKLDAAVTAEVALLEEAVAKRESGELERSPSLGSDALVQSRAEDIRTNIAQLVRHEQQLLSQAIGASQSTAHLLLVASLFGASLIIALAATSVALVRHSTSRLKTAQRALEQANESLEATVAKRTAELREANEEIQHFAHIVSHDLRSPLVNIMGFTGELEVLRKELFGRISLLRARLEVDSEPD
;
A
#
# COMPACT_ATOMS: atom_id res chain seq x y z
N VAL A 1 2.08 2.13 7.73
CA VAL A 1 1.37 2.65 8.92
C VAL A 1 0.62 3.96 8.61
N MET A 2 1.28 5.01 8.11
CA MET A 2 0.62 6.28 7.72
C MET A 2 -0.53 6.08 6.69
N ILE A 3 -0.30 5.28 5.64
CA ILE A 3 -1.32 5.00 4.60
C ILE A 3 -2.56 4.28 5.18
N SER A 4 -2.37 3.40 6.17
CA SER A 4 -3.46 2.68 6.83
C SER A 4 -4.27 3.58 7.76
N GLY A 5 -3.62 4.50 8.48
CA GLY A 5 -4.30 5.48 9.33
C GLY A 5 -5.15 6.47 8.53
N THR A 6 -4.62 6.96 7.42
CA THR A 6 -5.35 7.87 6.51
C THR A 6 -6.54 7.17 5.87
N SER A 7 -6.41 5.90 5.46
CA SER A 7 -7.51 5.13 4.86
C SER A 7 -8.66 4.86 5.84
N VAL A 8 -8.34 4.51 7.10
CA VAL A 8 -9.36 4.28 8.15
C VAL A 8 -10.09 5.57 8.53
N TRP A 9 -9.36 6.69 8.68
CA TRP A 9 -9.95 8.00 8.95
C TRP A 9 -10.87 8.45 7.81
N LEU A 10 -10.47 8.23 6.55
CA LEU A 10 -11.29 8.56 5.39
C LEU A 10 -12.57 7.72 5.26
N VAL A 11 -12.51 6.42 5.58
CA VAL A 11 -13.71 5.57 5.58
C VAL A 11 -14.65 5.98 6.71
N ALA A 12 -14.12 6.37 7.87
CA ALA A 12 -14.94 6.90 8.95
C ALA A 12 -15.61 8.23 8.57
N GLN A 13 -14.89 9.13 7.88
CA GLN A 13 -15.44 10.40 7.37
C GLN A 13 -16.56 10.16 6.34
N SER A 14 -16.33 9.29 5.37
CA SER A 14 -17.33 8.95 4.34
C SER A 14 -18.62 8.35 4.94
N ARG A 15 -18.52 7.57 6.02
CA ARG A 15 -19.68 7.04 6.78
C ARG A 15 -20.41 8.10 7.61
N GLY A 16 -19.73 9.17 8.02
CA GLY A 16 -20.33 10.34 8.66
C GLY A 16 -21.17 11.14 7.67
N ASP A 17 -20.57 11.47 6.53
CA ASP A 17 -21.18 12.26 5.46
C ASP A 17 -22.45 11.57 4.91
N SER A 18 -22.40 10.25 4.71
CA SER A 18 -23.56 9.48 4.21
C SER A 18 -24.75 9.48 5.17
N ARG A 19 -24.49 9.45 6.50
CA ARG A 19 -25.55 9.52 7.51
C ARG A 19 -26.21 10.90 7.55
N GLN A 20 -25.40 11.95 7.38
CA GLN A 20 -25.91 13.32 7.32
C GLN A 20 -26.81 13.53 6.09
N VAL A 21 -26.45 12.99 4.93
CA VAL A 21 -27.27 13.04 3.72
C VAL A 21 -28.64 12.41 3.95
N ILE A 22 -28.69 11.18 4.46
CA ILE A 22 -29.96 10.46 4.71
C ILE A 22 -30.84 11.23 5.69
N TRP A 23 -30.24 11.79 6.74
CA TRP A 23 -30.96 12.56 7.74
C TRP A 23 -31.57 13.85 7.15
N THR A 24 -30.80 14.64 6.39
CA THR A 24 -31.30 15.87 5.76
C THR A 24 -32.44 15.60 4.77
N LEU A 25 -32.39 14.47 4.06
CA LEU A 25 -33.45 14.03 3.15
C LEU A 25 -34.73 13.64 3.91
N ASN A 26 -34.59 12.86 4.99
CA ASN A 26 -35.72 12.49 5.84
C ASN A 26 -36.37 13.72 6.49
N ALA A 27 -35.59 14.67 7.01
CA ALA A 27 -36.10 15.92 7.57
C ALA A 27 -36.89 16.73 6.53
N LYS A 28 -36.37 16.83 5.30
CA LYS A 28 -37.06 17.50 4.19
C LYS A 28 -38.36 16.80 3.81
N GLU A 29 -38.36 15.47 3.74
CA GLU A 29 -39.55 14.67 3.46
C GLU A 29 -40.66 14.93 4.49
N LYS A 30 -40.33 14.89 5.79
CA LYS A 30 -41.30 15.13 6.87
C LYS A 30 -41.85 16.55 6.88
N LEU A 31 -41.04 17.55 6.53
CA LEU A 31 -41.49 18.94 6.38
C LEU A 31 -42.46 19.12 5.20
N LEU A 32 -42.22 18.43 4.08
CA LEU A 32 -43.10 18.47 2.91
C LEU A 32 -44.40 17.71 3.16
N ASP A 33 -44.35 16.59 3.88
CA ASP A 33 -45.54 15.85 4.28
C ASP A 33 -46.42 16.71 5.22
N LEU A 34 -45.83 17.33 6.24
CA LEU A 34 -46.53 18.27 7.13
C LEU A 34 -47.27 19.36 6.34
N GLN A 35 -46.61 19.99 5.36
CA GLN A 35 -47.24 20.99 4.52
C GLN A 35 -48.45 20.42 3.75
N GLY A 36 -48.32 19.20 3.23
CA GLY A 36 -49.41 18.52 2.52
C GLY A 36 -50.59 18.13 3.41
N GLN A 37 -50.35 17.76 4.67
CA GLN A 37 -51.40 17.47 5.65
C GLN A 37 -52.16 18.74 6.04
N ILE A 38 -51.45 19.86 6.25
CA ILE A 38 -52.08 21.15 6.59
C ILE A 38 -53.01 21.61 5.47
N TRP A 39 -52.55 21.53 4.21
CA TRP A 39 -53.37 21.92 3.06
C TRP A 39 -54.62 21.04 2.89
N ARG A 40 -54.53 19.74 3.20
CA ARG A 40 -55.69 18.84 3.19
C ARG A 40 -56.70 19.19 4.28
N ALA A 41 -56.24 19.42 5.51
CA ALA A 41 -57.08 19.86 6.61
C ALA A 41 -57.81 21.19 6.29
N GLU A 42 -57.11 22.17 5.70
CA GLU A 42 -57.73 23.43 5.24
C GLU A 42 -58.79 23.20 4.15
N SER A 43 -58.53 22.30 3.20
CA SER A 43 -59.46 21.97 2.12
C SER A 43 -60.74 21.34 2.67
N ASP A 44 -60.62 20.37 3.57
CA ASP A 44 -61.76 19.68 4.16
C ASP A 44 -62.55 20.58 5.12
N GLN A 45 -61.86 21.44 5.86
CA GLN A 45 -62.50 22.50 6.65
C GLN A 45 -63.37 23.41 5.77
N ARG A 46 -62.85 23.87 4.63
CA ARG A 46 -63.65 24.67 3.68
C ARG A 46 -64.83 23.91 3.11
N GLY A 47 -64.64 22.64 2.76
CA GLY A 47 -65.73 21.75 2.34
C GLY A 47 -66.85 21.69 3.37
N LEU A 48 -66.49 21.51 4.64
CA LEU A 48 -67.43 21.48 5.76
C LEU A 48 -68.14 22.82 5.97
N LEU A 49 -67.41 23.93 5.97
CA LEU A 49 -68.01 25.26 6.14
C LEU A 49 -69.01 25.61 5.03
N LEU A 50 -68.70 25.24 3.79
CA LEU A 50 -69.55 25.52 2.62
C LEU A 50 -70.78 24.61 2.55
N THR A 51 -70.59 23.29 2.69
CA THR A 51 -71.66 22.32 2.45
C THR A 51 -72.37 21.87 3.72
N GLY A 52 -71.70 21.91 4.88
CA GLY A 52 -72.19 21.35 6.14
C GLY A 52 -72.36 19.83 6.14
N ALA A 53 -71.69 19.12 5.22
CA ALA A 53 -71.89 17.67 5.07
C ALA A 53 -70.98 16.90 6.04
N GLU A 54 -71.55 15.89 6.70
CA GLU A 54 -70.89 15.06 7.72
C GLU A 54 -69.61 14.38 7.20
N ARG A 55 -69.57 14.00 5.92
CA ARG A 55 -68.35 13.45 5.28
C ARG A 55 -67.11 14.34 5.41
N TYR A 56 -67.28 15.66 5.36
CA TYR A 56 -66.16 16.61 5.47
C TYR A 56 -65.76 16.82 6.93
N ARG A 57 -66.66 16.56 7.88
CA ARG A 57 -66.38 16.59 9.30
C ARG A 57 -65.45 15.45 9.69
N ASP A 58 -65.81 14.23 9.29
CA ASP A 58 -65.00 13.04 9.61
C ASP A 58 -63.62 13.13 8.95
N ALA A 59 -63.57 13.61 7.70
CA ALA A 59 -62.32 13.82 6.97
C ALA A 59 -61.45 14.91 7.62
N PHE A 60 -62.04 16.06 8.00
CA PHE A 60 -61.34 17.13 8.71
C PHE A 60 -60.75 16.66 10.05
N LEU A 61 -61.50 15.91 10.86
CA LEU A 61 -60.99 15.38 12.13
C LEU A 61 -59.80 14.43 11.93
N ALA A 62 -59.86 13.58 10.89
CA ALA A 62 -58.76 12.69 10.54
C ALA A 62 -57.52 13.47 10.06
N ASP A 63 -57.71 14.50 9.21
CA ASP A 63 -56.61 15.32 8.70
C ASP A 63 -55.96 16.17 9.79
N VAL A 64 -56.72 16.71 10.74
CA VAL A 64 -56.18 17.43 11.91
C VAL A 64 -55.28 16.51 12.75
N GLU A 65 -55.69 15.26 12.98
CA GLU A 65 -54.85 14.30 13.68
C GLU A 65 -53.59 13.95 12.87
N ALA A 66 -53.71 13.81 11.55
CA ALA A 66 -52.58 13.60 10.66
C ALA A 66 -51.59 14.78 10.68
N VAL A 67 -52.06 16.04 10.79
CA VAL A 67 -51.21 17.22 10.97
C VAL A 67 -50.43 17.15 12.28
N LYS A 68 -51.09 16.77 13.39
CA LYS A 68 -50.44 16.63 14.72
C LYS A 68 -49.33 15.57 14.68
N ILE A 69 -49.59 14.43 14.04
CA ILE A 69 -48.61 13.36 13.84
C ILE A 69 -47.44 13.84 12.97
N ALA A 70 -47.74 14.43 11.80
CA ALA A 70 -46.70 14.92 10.88
C ALA A 70 -45.83 16.02 11.51
N LEU A 71 -46.39 16.87 12.37
CA LEU A 71 -45.64 17.88 13.11
C LEU A 71 -44.69 17.22 14.12
N ALA A 72 -45.15 16.21 14.87
CA ALA A 72 -44.30 15.46 15.80
C ALA A 72 -43.17 14.74 15.07
N GLU A 73 -43.46 14.10 13.94
CA GLU A 73 -42.45 13.43 13.10
C GLU A 73 -41.44 14.41 12.50
N ALA A 74 -41.88 15.58 12.02
CA ALA A 74 -41.00 16.62 11.51
C ALA A 74 -40.07 17.16 12.60
N LYS A 75 -40.60 17.39 13.82
CA LYS A 75 -39.79 17.81 14.98
C LYS A 75 -38.74 16.76 15.35
N ALA A 76 -39.15 15.48 15.43
CA ALA A 76 -38.25 14.38 15.71
C ALA A 76 -37.16 14.24 14.64
N ALA A 77 -37.54 14.35 13.37
CA ALA A 77 -36.61 14.29 12.24
C ALA A 77 -35.64 15.47 12.19
N LEU A 78 -35.96 16.60 12.82
CA LEU A 78 -35.11 17.79 12.92
C LEU A 78 -34.23 17.83 14.18
N SER A 79 -34.51 16.97 15.17
CA SER A 79 -33.75 16.83 16.42
C SER A 79 -32.64 15.78 16.32
N GLY A 80 -31.49 16.01 16.97
CA GLY A 80 -30.44 14.99 17.15
C GLY A 80 -29.29 14.98 16.15
N ASN A 81 -28.95 16.12 15.50
CA ASN A 81 -27.85 16.16 14.54
C ASN A 81 -27.10 17.50 14.49
N VAL A 82 -25.92 17.50 13.86
CA VAL A 82 -25.09 18.68 13.59
C VAL A 82 -25.94 19.81 12.99
N GLY A 83 -25.86 21.00 13.61
CA GLY A 83 -26.65 22.18 13.23
C GLY A 83 -27.98 22.34 13.97
N GLU A 84 -28.30 21.47 14.93
CA GLU A 84 -29.52 21.54 15.76
C GLU A 84 -29.70 22.91 16.43
N GLU A 85 -28.65 23.51 16.99
CA GLU A 85 -28.69 24.82 17.64
C GLU A 85 -29.25 25.93 16.75
N SER A 86 -28.94 25.91 15.45
CA SER A 86 -29.42 26.91 14.50
C SER A 86 -30.87 26.66 14.05
N ARG A 87 -31.38 25.44 14.19
CA ARG A 87 -32.74 25.04 13.80
C ARG A 87 -33.76 25.16 14.92
N LEU A 88 -33.34 25.03 16.18
CA LEU A 88 -34.20 25.15 17.36
C LEU A 88 -35.20 26.32 17.30
N PRO A 89 -34.80 27.58 16.98
CA PRO A 89 -35.74 28.69 16.92
C PRO A 89 -36.74 28.57 15.77
N LEU A 90 -36.33 28.01 14.62
CA LEU A 90 -37.19 27.78 13.46
C LEU A 90 -38.23 26.69 13.75
N VAL A 91 -37.81 25.60 14.38
CA VAL A 91 -38.67 24.49 14.81
C VAL A 91 -39.68 24.96 15.84
N ALA A 92 -39.26 25.73 16.85
CA ALA A 92 -40.17 26.30 17.86
C ALA A 92 -41.19 27.25 17.22
N LYS A 93 -40.77 28.09 16.27
CA LYS A 93 -41.66 28.97 15.52
C LYS A 93 -42.66 28.17 14.67
N LEU A 94 -42.22 27.08 14.03
CA LEU A 94 -43.09 26.22 13.22
C LEU A 94 -44.15 25.53 14.10
N ASP A 95 -43.72 24.97 15.23
CA ASP A 95 -44.59 24.31 16.21
C ASP A 95 -45.69 25.23 16.72
N ALA A 96 -45.32 26.45 17.10
CA ALA A 96 -46.27 27.47 17.55
C ALA A 96 -47.24 27.89 16.43
N ALA A 97 -46.74 28.08 15.20
CA ALA A 97 -47.56 28.48 14.06
C ALA A 97 -48.58 27.41 13.66
N VAL A 98 -48.15 26.15 13.56
CA VAL A 98 -49.03 25.02 13.20
C VAL A 98 -50.07 24.76 14.29
N THR A 99 -49.66 24.78 15.56
CA THR A 99 -50.60 24.60 16.69
C THR A 99 -51.67 25.68 16.70
N ALA A 100 -51.27 26.93 16.47
CA ALA A 100 -52.19 28.05 16.43
C ALA A 100 -53.13 27.99 15.21
N GLU A 101 -52.67 27.46 14.08
CA GLU A 101 -53.51 27.26 12.88
C GLU A 101 -54.54 26.16 13.10
N VAL A 102 -54.13 25.01 13.61
CA VAL A 102 -55.05 23.91 13.94
C VAL A 102 -56.14 24.37 14.91
N ALA A 103 -55.78 25.14 15.94
CA ALA A 103 -56.75 25.68 16.89
C ALA A 103 -57.79 26.61 16.23
N LEU A 104 -57.37 27.43 15.25
CA LEU A 104 -58.29 28.27 14.49
C LEU A 104 -59.22 27.46 13.58
N LEU A 105 -58.68 26.43 12.91
CA LEU A 105 -59.49 25.54 12.07
C LEU A 105 -60.54 24.81 12.91
N GLU A 106 -60.15 24.26 14.06
CA GLU A 106 -61.05 23.62 15.03
C GLU A 106 -62.12 24.59 15.55
N GLU A 107 -61.75 25.84 15.90
CA GLU A 107 -62.69 26.87 16.36
C GLU A 107 -63.73 27.24 15.29
N ALA A 108 -63.29 27.39 14.03
CA ALA A 108 -64.19 27.70 12.91
C ALA A 108 -65.22 26.59 12.67
N VAL A 109 -64.80 25.33 12.80
CA VAL A 109 -65.70 24.18 12.70
C VAL A 109 -66.66 24.12 13.90
N ALA A 110 -66.18 24.35 15.13
CA ALA A 110 -67.01 24.36 16.32
C ALA A 110 -68.13 25.42 16.26
N LYS A 111 -67.81 26.64 15.81
CA LYS A 111 -68.80 27.71 15.59
C LYS A 111 -69.83 27.37 14.52
N ARG A 112 -69.44 26.61 13.49
CA ARG A 112 -70.35 26.12 12.46
C ARG A 112 -71.30 25.06 13.01
N GLU A 113 -70.81 24.18 13.87
CA GLU A 113 -71.62 23.12 14.52
C GLU A 113 -72.57 23.66 15.59
N SER A 114 -72.18 24.71 16.34
CA SER A 114 -73.05 25.34 17.33
C SER A 114 -74.17 26.21 16.73
N GLY A 115 -74.17 26.39 15.40
CA GLY A 115 -75.15 27.20 14.68
C GLY A 115 -74.92 28.71 14.82
N GLU A 116 -73.86 29.13 15.51
CA GLU A 116 -73.44 30.53 15.63
C GLU A 116 -72.93 31.12 14.30
N LEU A 117 -72.55 30.25 13.37
CA LEU A 117 -72.05 30.63 12.05
C LEU A 117 -73.11 30.39 10.96
N GLU A 118 -73.75 31.46 10.50
CA GLU A 118 -74.51 31.43 9.23
C GLU A 118 -73.57 31.05 8.06
N ARG A 119 -74.12 30.64 6.91
CA ARG A 119 -73.33 30.37 5.69
C ARG A 119 -72.62 31.66 5.26
N SER A 120 -71.45 31.93 5.82
CA SER A 120 -70.60 33.05 5.45
C SER A 120 -69.44 32.56 4.58
N PRO A 121 -69.41 32.89 3.28
CA PRO A 121 -68.28 32.59 2.42
C PRO A 121 -66.97 33.26 2.87
N SER A 122 -67.03 34.27 3.76
CA SER A 122 -65.89 35.12 4.07
C SER A 122 -64.92 34.53 5.11
N LEU A 123 -65.37 33.63 6.00
CA LEU A 123 -64.55 33.14 7.12
C LEU A 123 -63.42 32.19 6.66
N GLY A 124 -63.61 31.45 5.56
CA GLY A 124 -62.57 30.62 4.94
C GLY A 124 -61.57 31.41 4.07
N SER A 125 -61.86 32.70 3.84
CA SER A 125 -61.04 33.66 3.10
C SER A 125 -60.57 34.83 3.99
N ASP A 126 -60.68 34.68 5.31
CA ASP A 126 -60.20 35.71 6.22
C ASP A 126 -58.71 35.94 5.98
N ALA A 127 -58.34 37.22 5.86
CA ALA A 127 -56.95 37.64 5.65
C ALA A 127 -55.99 37.05 6.71
N LEU A 128 -56.52 36.73 7.91
CA LEU A 128 -55.79 36.08 8.98
C LEU A 128 -55.38 34.63 8.64
N VAL A 129 -56.28 33.82 8.08
CA VAL A 129 -56.00 32.42 7.68
C VAL A 129 -54.97 32.40 6.54
N GLN A 130 -55.14 33.29 5.55
CA GLN A 130 -54.18 33.41 4.46
C GLN A 130 -52.79 33.86 4.93
N SER A 131 -52.73 34.82 5.85
CA SER A 131 -51.47 35.30 6.42
C SER A 131 -50.74 34.20 7.19
N ARG A 132 -51.46 33.38 7.96
CA ARG A 132 -50.87 32.28 8.74
C ARG A 132 -50.40 31.12 7.88
N ALA A 133 -51.19 30.73 6.88
CA ALA A 133 -50.79 29.73 5.90
C ALA A 133 -49.50 30.16 5.18
N GLU A 134 -49.37 31.45 4.84
CA GLU A 134 -48.15 31.99 4.23
C GLU A 134 -46.96 32.03 5.21
N ASP A 135 -47.20 32.34 6.50
CA ASP A 135 -46.17 32.29 7.54
C ASP A 135 -45.64 30.86 7.76
N ILE A 136 -46.53 29.87 7.82
CA ILE A 136 -46.18 28.44 7.93
C ILE A 136 -45.39 28.02 6.71
N ARG A 137 -45.88 28.32 5.50
CA ARG A 137 -45.19 28.00 4.24
C ARG A 137 -43.81 28.65 4.18
N THR A 138 -43.68 29.89 4.61
CA THR A 138 -42.40 30.61 4.65
C THR A 138 -41.43 29.96 5.63
N ASN A 139 -41.90 29.57 6.81
CA ASN A 139 -41.08 28.89 7.83
C ASN A 139 -40.63 27.50 7.35
N ILE A 140 -41.55 26.69 6.81
CA ILE A 140 -41.22 25.39 6.19
C ILE A 140 -40.19 25.60 5.06
N ALA A 141 -40.37 26.60 4.20
CA ALA A 141 -39.43 26.90 3.14
C ALA A 141 -38.05 27.34 3.67
N GLN A 142 -37.99 28.05 4.80
CA GLN A 142 -36.73 28.39 5.48
C GLN A 142 -36.03 27.14 6.01
N LEU A 143 -36.76 26.24 6.67
CA LEU A 143 -36.23 24.97 7.16
C LEU A 143 -35.74 24.07 6.02
N VAL A 144 -36.52 23.92 4.94
CA VAL A 144 -36.13 23.15 3.76
C VAL A 144 -34.89 23.73 3.09
N ARG A 145 -34.76 25.07 2.99
CA ARG A 145 -33.54 25.71 2.47
C ARG A 145 -32.33 25.44 3.36
N HIS A 146 -32.51 25.47 4.68
CA HIS A 146 -31.46 25.15 5.63
C HIS A 146 -30.97 23.70 5.49
N GLU A 147 -31.89 22.73 5.37
CA GLU A 147 -31.54 21.33 5.09
C GLU A 147 -30.84 21.15 3.74
N GLN A 148 -31.29 21.87 2.71
CA GLN A 148 -30.67 21.84 1.38
C GLN A 148 -29.23 22.39 1.40
N GLN A 149 -28.96 23.43 2.20
CA GLN A 149 -27.61 23.97 2.37
C GLN A 149 -26.69 22.95 3.04
N LEU A 150 -27.14 22.31 4.11
CA LEU A 150 -26.36 21.26 4.79
C LEU A 150 -26.09 20.06 3.89
N LEU A 151 -27.06 19.66 3.09
CA LEU A 151 -26.89 18.61 2.09
C LEU A 151 -25.81 18.98 1.07
N SER A 152 -25.81 20.23 0.57
CA SER A 152 -24.80 20.69 -0.37
C SER A 152 -23.39 20.74 0.23
N GLN A 153 -23.28 21.11 1.51
CA GLN A 153 -22.01 21.10 2.25
C GLN A 153 -21.51 19.67 2.46
N ALA A 154 -22.38 18.75 2.85
CA ALA A 154 -22.04 17.33 3.02
C ALA A 154 -21.55 16.70 1.70
N ILE A 155 -22.19 17.01 0.57
CA ILE A 155 -21.77 16.53 -0.76
C ILE A 155 -20.41 17.14 -1.17
N GLY A 156 -20.19 18.44 -0.93
CA GLY A 156 -18.93 19.11 -1.27
C GLY A 156 -17.73 18.61 -0.44
N ALA A 157 -17.94 18.36 0.85
CA ALA A 157 -16.93 17.75 1.73
C ALA A 157 -16.54 16.33 1.25
N SER A 158 -17.53 15.57 0.76
CA SER A 158 -17.30 14.23 0.20
C SER A 158 -16.40 14.26 -1.06
N GLN A 159 -16.57 15.24 -1.95
CA GLN A 159 -15.73 15.35 -3.15
C GLN A 159 -14.27 15.73 -2.84
N SER A 160 -14.05 16.61 -1.86
CA SER A 160 -12.69 17.00 -1.45
C SER A 160 -11.91 15.81 -0.88
N THR A 161 -12.63 14.95 -0.14
CA THR A 161 -12.12 13.69 0.39
C THR A 161 -11.73 12.71 -0.73
N ALA A 162 -12.48 12.67 -1.83
CA ALA A 162 -12.17 11.82 -3.00
C ALA A 162 -10.88 12.26 -3.73
N HIS A 163 -10.62 13.57 -3.86
CA HIS A 163 -9.38 14.05 -4.45
C HIS A 163 -8.15 13.68 -3.60
N LEU A 164 -8.26 13.76 -2.28
CA LEU A 164 -7.19 13.31 -1.38
C LEU A 164 -6.89 11.82 -1.53
N LEU A 165 -7.91 10.96 -1.76
CA LEU A 165 -7.71 9.53 -2.06
C LEU A 165 -6.90 9.31 -3.34
N LEU A 166 -7.24 10.04 -4.41
CA LEU A 166 -6.53 9.93 -5.67
C LEU A 166 -5.07 10.34 -5.51
N VAL A 167 -4.78 11.47 -4.85
CA VAL A 167 -3.40 11.91 -4.62
C VAL A 167 -2.63 10.91 -3.74
N ALA A 168 -3.24 10.42 -2.66
CA ALA A 168 -2.60 9.44 -1.79
C ALA A 168 -2.30 8.11 -2.49
N SER A 169 -3.24 7.62 -3.32
CA SER A 169 -3.05 6.38 -4.09
C SER A 169 -1.99 6.53 -5.19
N LEU A 170 -1.96 7.67 -5.89
CA LEU A 170 -0.91 7.98 -6.87
C LEU A 170 0.46 8.07 -6.21
N PHE A 171 0.56 8.71 -5.04
CA PHE A 171 1.80 8.77 -4.28
C PHE A 171 2.26 7.36 -3.86
N GLY A 172 1.34 6.53 -3.36
CA GLY A 172 1.63 5.13 -3.03
C GLY A 172 2.11 4.31 -4.23
N ALA A 173 1.43 4.43 -5.37
CA ALA A 173 1.82 3.76 -6.61
C ALA A 173 3.19 4.24 -7.10
N SER A 174 3.46 5.55 -7.04
CA SER A 174 4.75 6.13 -7.42
C SER A 174 5.89 5.61 -6.54
N LEU A 175 5.65 5.43 -5.24
CA LEU A 175 6.63 4.89 -4.30
C LEU A 175 6.95 3.42 -4.59
N ILE A 176 5.93 2.62 -4.92
CA ILE A 176 6.11 1.22 -5.32
C ILE A 176 6.93 1.12 -6.61
N ILE A 177 6.61 1.95 -7.61
CA ILE A 177 7.36 1.99 -8.88
C ILE A 177 8.82 2.41 -8.63
N ALA A 178 9.05 3.42 -7.79
CA ALA A 178 10.39 3.88 -7.45
C ALA A 178 11.22 2.80 -6.72
N LEU A 179 10.61 2.08 -5.77
CA LEU A 179 11.25 0.96 -5.07
C LEU A 179 11.57 -0.19 -6.04
N ALA A 180 10.65 -0.55 -6.93
CA ALA A 180 10.87 -1.57 -7.94
C ALA A 180 12.00 -1.17 -8.91
N ALA A 181 12.00 0.07 -9.39
CA ALA A 181 13.06 0.59 -10.26
C ALA A 181 14.43 0.56 -9.57
N THR A 182 14.49 1.00 -8.31
CA THR A 182 15.72 1.00 -7.51
C THR A 182 16.24 -0.41 -7.26
N SER A 183 15.34 -1.36 -6.95
CA SER A 183 15.67 -2.78 -6.77
C SER A 183 16.25 -3.38 -8.04
N VAL A 184 15.59 -3.18 -9.19
CA VAL A 184 16.06 -3.67 -10.49
C VAL A 184 17.41 -3.05 -10.86
N ALA A 185 17.61 -1.76 -10.59
CA ALA A 185 18.88 -1.08 -10.84
C ALA A 185 20.03 -1.67 -10.00
N LEU A 186 19.79 -1.93 -8.70
CA LEU A 186 20.78 -2.56 -7.82
C LEU A 186 21.16 -3.97 -8.30
N VAL A 187 20.17 -4.78 -8.65
CA VAL A 187 20.39 -6.16 -9.14
C VAL A 187 21.21 -6.13 -10.43
N ARG A 188 20.82 -5.31 -11.40
CA ARG A 188 21.56 -5.17 -12.68
C ARG A 188 23.00 -4.73 -12.46
N HIS A 189 23.22 -3.76 -11.57
CA HIS A 189 24.56 -3.28 -11.27
C HIS A 189 25.43 -4.38 -10.63
N SER A 190 24.87 -5.13 -9.67
CA SER A 190 25.55 -6.25 -9.01
C SER A 190 25.93 -7.35 -10.01
N THR A 191 24.98 -7.79 -10.86
CA THR A 191 25.24 -8.82 -11.87
C THR A 191 26.29 -8.38 -12.88
N SER A 192 26.30 -7.11 -13.28
CA SER A 192 27.32 -6.58 -14.19
C SER A 192 28.71 -6.63 -13.57
N ARG A 193 28.85 -6.24 -12.29
CA ARG A 193 30.14 -6.32 -11.58
C ARG A 193 30.63 -7.75 -11.44
N LEU A 194 29.73 -8.69 -11.12
CA LEU A 194 30.06 -10.10 -11.01
C LEU A 194 30.58 -10.65 -12.35
N LYS A 195 29.90 -10.35 -13.46
CA LYS A 195 30.32 -10.78 -14.80
C LYS A 195 31.68 -10.23 -15.19
N THR A 196 31.96 -8.95 -14.89
CA THR A 196 33.27 -8.35 -15.16
C THR A 196 34.37 -9.01 -14.32
N ALA A 197 34.10 -9.29 -13.04
CA ALA A 197 35.05 -9.97 -12.16
C ALA A 197 35.32 -11.42 -12.61
N GLN A 198 34.28 -12.16 -13.02
CA GLN A 198 34.43 -13.51 -13.56
C GLN A 198 35.30 -13.53 -14.82
N ARG A 199 35.06 -12.63 -15.79
CA ARG A 199 35.88 -12.52 -17.00
C ARG A 199 37.34 -12.17 -16.70
N ALA A 200 37.57 -11.26 -15.75
CA ALA A 200 38.92 -10.91 -15.34
C ALA A 200 39.64 -12.11 -14.67
N LEU A 201 38.93 -12.90 -13.89
CA LEU A 201 39.46 -14.12 -13.27
C LEU A 201 39.76 -15.21 -14.31
N GLU A 202 38.86 -15.41 -15.27
CA GLU A 202 39.06 -16.35 -16.40
C GLU A 202 40.31 -15.97 -17.19
N GLN A 203 40.47 -14.71 -17.58
CA GLN A 203 41.65 -14.23 -18.29
C GLN A 203 42.94 -14.37 -17.47
N ALA A 204 42.89 -14.10 -16.16
CA ALA A 204 44.04 -14.26 -15.28
C ALA A 204 44.45 -15.74 -15.15
N ASN A 205 43.48 -16.66 -15.05
CA ASN A 205 43.74 -18.10 -15.01
C ASN A 205 44.35 -18.59 -16.33
N GLU A 206 43.78 -18.23 -17.49
CA GLU A 206 44.34 -18.61 -18.79
C GLU A 206 45.79 -18.12 -18.96
N SER A 207 46.08 -16.88 -18.57
CA SER A 207 47.44 -16.33 -18.60
C SER A 207 48.38 -17.06 -17.65
N LEU A 208 47.90 -17.44 -16.46
CA LEU A 208 48.68 -18.17 -15.47
C LEU A 208 48.98 -19.58 -15.96
N GLU A 209 47.99 -20.29 -16.50
CA GLU A 209 48.15 -21.63 -17.08
C GLU A 209 49.16 -21.61 -18.23
N ALA A 210 49.06 -20.64 -19.14
CA ALA A 210 50.03 -20.48 -20.23
C ALA A 210 51.45 -20.21 -19.70
N THR A 211 51.58 -19.39 -18.66
CA THR A 211 52.88 -19.10 -18.02
C THR A 211 53.45 -20.34 -17.33
N VAL A 212 52.64 -21.08 -16.58
CA VAL A 212 53.02 -22.32 -15.89
C VAL A 212 53.44 -23.38 -16.91
N ALA A 213 52.68 -23.55 -17.98
CA ALA A 213 53.02 -24.49 -19.06
C ALA A 213 54.36 -24.14 -19.71
N LYS A 214 54.58 -22.86 -20.05
CA LYS A 214 55.85 -22.37 -20.59
C LYS A 214 57.02 -22.64 -19.64
N ARG A 215 56.89 -22.25 -18.36
CA ARG A 215 57.94 -22.47 -17.35
C ARG A 215 58.22 -23.95 -17.09
N THR A 216 57.19 -24.79 -17.15
CA THR A 216 57.34 -26.24 -16.97
C THR A 216 58.04 -26.88 -18.17
N ALA A 217 57.78 -26.40 -19.39
CA ALA A 217 58.51 -26.82 -20.58
C ALA A 217 59.99 -26.42 -20.50
N GLU A 218 60.28 -25.15 -20.18
CA GLU A 218 61.66 -24.64 -19.97
C GLU A 218 62.40 -25.47 -18.90
N LEU A 219 61.74 -25.77 -17.77
CA LEU A 219 62.34 -26.59 -16.69
C LEU A 219 62.58 -28.03 -17.12
N ARG A 220 61.69 -28.63 -17.92
CA ARG A 220 61.88 -30.00 -18.44
C ARG A 220 63.07 -30.07 -19.39
N GLU A 221 63.15 -29.14 -20.34
CA GLU A 221 64.25 -29.06 -21.30
C GLU A 221 65.60 -28.90 -20.58
N ALA A 222 65.69 -27.96 -19.63
CA ALA A 222 66.90 -27.79 -18.82
C ALA A 222 67.25 -29.03 -17.99
N ASN A 223 66.26 -29.75 -17.47
CA ASN A 223 66.49 -30.99 -16.71
C ASN A 223 67.00 -32.11 -17.62
N GLU A 224 66.42 -32.28 -18.80
CA GLU A 224 66.88 -33.24 -19.81
C GLU A 224 68.31 -32.93 -20.27
N GLU A 225 68.63 -31.66 -20.50
CA GLU A 225 69.99 -31.23 -20.88
C GLU A 225 71.02 -31.52 -19.78
N ILE A 226 70.68 -31.25 -18.51
CA ILE A 226 71.53 -31.59 -17.36
C ILE A 226 71.74 -33.11 -17.25
N GLN A 227 70.67 -33.91 -17.43
CA GLN A 227 70.77 -35.37 -17.39
C GLN A 227 71.65 -35.91 -18.52
N HIS A 228 71.49 -35.36 -19.72
CA HIS A 228 72.30 -35.73 -20.89
C HIS A 228 73.77 -35.38 -20.67
N PHE A 229 74.08 -34.18 -20.16
CA PHE A 229 75.43 -33.79 -19.79
C PHE A 229 76.03 -34.72 -18.72
N ALA A 230 75.29 -35.01 -17.65
CA ALA A 230 75.73 -35.91 -16.59
C ALA A 230 76.01 -37.33 -17.12
N HIS A 231 75.18 -37.83 -18.04
CA HIS A 231 75.38 -39.13 -18.69
C HIS A 231 76.65 -39.17 -19.54
N ILE A 232 76.86 -38.15 -20.39
CA ILE A 232 78.07 -38.04 -21.23
C ILE A 232 79.33 -37.97 -20.36
N VAL A 233 79.38 -37.06 -19.39
CA VAL A 233 80.54 -36.90 -18.51
C VAL A 233 80.82 -38.19 -17.73
N SER A 234 79.78 -38.88 -17.24
CA SER A 234 79.96 -40.17 -16.55
C SER A 234 80.54 -41.26 -17.47
N HIS A 235 80.14 -41.30 -18.74
CA HIS A 235 80.68 -42.23 -19.72
C HIS A 235 82.15 -41.91 -20.05
N ASP A 236 82.45 -40.63 -20.30
CA ASP A 236 83.79 -40.18 -20.68
C ASP A 236 84.80 -40.31 -19.55
N LEU A 237 84.37 -40.16 -18.29
CA LEU A 237 85.21 -40.43 -17.12
C LEU A 237 85.40 -41.92 -16.85
N ARG A 238 84.51 -42.80 -17.31
CA ARG A 238 84.62 -44.25 -17.07
C ARG A 238 85.83 -44.86 -17.78
N SER A 239 86.06 -44.52 -19.05
CA SER A 239 87.19 -45.06 -19.84
C SER A 239 88.57 -44.78 -19.22
N PRO A 240 88.94 -43.54 -18.86
CA PRO A 240 90.22 -43.27 -18.22
C PRO A 240 90.32 -43.92 -16.83
N LEU A 241 89.22 -43.98 -16.07
CA LEU A 241 89.23 -44.61 -14.75
C LEU A 241 89.43 -46.14 -14.84
N VAL A 242 88.82 -46.79 -15.83
CA VAL A 242 89.07 -48.21 -16.14
C VAL A 242 90.51 -48.44 -16.58
N ASN A 243 91.08 -47.57 -17.42
CA ASN A 243 92.47 -47.67 -17.84
C ASN A 243 93.44 -47.51 -16.66
N ILE A 244 93.21 -46.52 -15.78
CA ILE A 244 94.01 -46.32 -14.57
C ILE A 244 93.94 -47.57 -13.68
N MET A 245 92.73 -48.12 -13.45
CA MET A 245 92.57 -49.35 -12.69
C MET A 245 93.31 -50.53 -13.33
N GLY A 246 93.23 -50.68 -14.66
CA GLY A 246 93.96 -51.69 -15.42
C GLY A 246 95.48 -51.56 -15.26
N PHE A 247 96.03 -50.35 -15.45
CA PHE A 247 97.45 -50.08 -15.26
C PHE A 247 97.90 -50.35 -13.82
N THR A 248 97.11 -49.94 -12.82
CA THR A 248 97.44 -50.24 -11.42
C THR A 248 97.42 -51.74 -11.12
N GLY A 249 96.52 -52.50 -11.77
CA GLY A 249 96.48 -53.95 -11.69
C GLY A 249 97.72 -54.62 -12.31
N GLU A 250 98.12 -54.21 -13.51
CA GLU A 250 99.35 -54.68 -14.15
C GLU A 250 100.60 -54.33 -13.33
N LEU A 251 100.66 -53.11 -12.78
CA LEU A 251 101.74 -52.69 -11.88
C LEU A 251 101.81 -53.59 -10.63
N GLU A 252 100.66 -53.94 -10.05
CA GLU A 252 100.57 -54.83 -8.89
C GLU A 252 101.08 -56.25 -9.22
N VAL A 253 100.76 -56.77 -10.41
CA VAL A 253 101.24 -58.07 -10.90
C VAL A 253 102.75 -58.03 -11.14
N LEU A 254 103.24 -57.03 -11.88
CA LEU A 254 104.67 -56.83 -12.12
C LEU A 254 105.44 -56.69 -10.81
N ARG A 255 104.89 -55.94 -9.85
CA ARG A 255 105.47 -55.81 -8.51
C ARG A 255 105.60 -57.17 -7.84
N LYS A 256 104.55 -58.02 -7.86
CA LYS A 256 104.60 -59.38 -7.31
C LYS A 256 105.62 -60.27 -8.02
N GLU A 257 105.67 -60.26 -9.35
CA GLU A 257 106.63 -61.06 -10.12
C GLU A 257 108.07 -60.61 -9.87
N LEU A 258 108.32 -59.30 -9.81
CA LEU A 258 109.64 -58.73 -9.59
C LEU A 258 110.14 -59.05 -8.17
N PHE A 259 109.29 -58.91 -7.15
CA PHE A 259 109.63 -59.38 -5.80
C PHE A 259 109.84 -60.90 -5.75
N GLY A 260 109.07 -61.68 -6.52
CA GLY A 260 109.26 -63.13 -6.65
C GLY A 260 110.57 -63.51 -7.33
N ARG A 261 110.99 -62.79 -8.39
CA ARG A 261 112.29 -62.98 -9.04
C ARG A 261 113.44 -62.56 -8.15
N ILE A 262 113.30 -61.46 -7.42
CA ILE A 262 114.31 -61.00 -6.44
C ILE A 262 114.44 -62.02 -5.30
N SER A 263 113.34 -62.59 -4.79
CA SER A 263 113.42 -63.62 -3.76
C SER A 263 114.05 -64.91 -4.28
N LEU A 264 113.79 -65.30 -5.53
CA LEU A 264 114.47 -66.41 -6.19
C LEU A 264 115.96 -66.15 -6.46
N LEU A 265 116.33 -64.93 -6.86
CA LEU A 265 117.73 -64.51 -7.02
C LEU A 265 118.46 -64.45 -5.67
N ARG A 266 117.81 -63.93 -4.63
CA ARG A 266 118.33 -63.98 -3.26
C ARG A 266 118.50 -65.43 -2.81
N ALA A 267 117.52 -66.31 -3.04
CA ALA A 267 117.64 -67.72 -2.71
C ALA A 267 118.77 -68.41 -3.51
N ARG A 268 118.99 -68.04 -4.79
CA ARG A 268 120.14 -68.54 -5.57
C ARG A 268 121.47 -68.00 -5.07
N LEU A 269 121.54 -66.74 -4.69
CA LEU A 269 122.74 -66.14 -4.12
C LEU A 269 123.04 -66.69 -2.72
N GLU A 270 122.02 -67.04 -1.93
CA GLU A 270 122.17 -67.77 -0.66
C GLU A 270 122.62 -69.23 -0.89
N VAL A 271 122.25 -69.85 -2.02
CA VAL A 271 122.70 -71.20 -2.42
C VAL A 271 124.10 -71.19 -3.06
N ASP A 272 124.52 -70.10 -3.72
CA ASP A 272 125.88 -69.89 -4.24
C ASP A 272 126.84 -69.28 -3.19
N SER A 273 126.37 -68.98 -1.98
CA SER A 273 127.17 -68.45 -0.87
C SER A 273 127.45 -69.46 0.26
N GLU A 274 127.48 -70.75 -0.05
CA GLU A 274 128.27 -71.79 0.64
C GLU A 274 128.78 -72.77 -0.43
N PRO A 275 130.05 -73.28 -0.42
CA PRO A 275 131.10 -73.30 0.61
C PRO A 275 132.42 -72.60 0.15
N ASP A 276 133.47 -72.36 0.94
CA ASP A 276 134.07 -73.04 2.11
C ASP A 276 134.21 -72.15 3.37
#